data_AF-A0A7V9FFR0-F1
#
_entry.id   AF-A0A7V9FFR0-F1
#
_cell.length_a   1.000
_cell.length_b   1.000
_cell.length_c   1.000
_cell.angle_alpha   90.00
_cell.angle_beta   90.00
_cell.angle_gamma   90.00
#
_symmetry.space_group_name_H-M   'P 1'
#
loop_
_entity.id
_entity.type
_entity.pdbx_description
1 polymer ?
#
loop_
_entity_poly.entity_id
_entity_poly.type
_entity_poly.pdbx_seq_one_letter_code
_entity_poly.pdbx_strand_id
1 'polypeptide(L)'
;MRVAQRVRLDSKWSRAQIEALSDRPGARLDPILVTLEPGSTSGTRAFTSAREEFAFILDGSAVLTLETTEQVLECGDSVVIRAGQDPDRDGALMHEAAP
;
A
#
# COMPACT_ATOMS: atom_id res chain seq x y z
N MET A 1 -14.69 6.75 10.62
CA MET A 1 -13.60 6.97 11.59
C MET A 1 -13.04 8.39 11.49
N ARG A 2 -12.76 9.06 12.61
CA ARG A 2 -12.03 10.35 12.66
C ARG A 2 -10.53 10.11 12.89
N VAL A 3 -9.69 11.11 12.59
CA VAL A 3 -8.22 10.99 12.74
C VAL A 3 -7.81 10.52 14.14
N ALA A 4 -8.39 11.12 15.19
CA ALA A 4 -8.10 10.77 16.58
C ALA A 4 -8.53 9.34 17.00
N GLN A 5 -9.28 8.62 16.14
CA GLN A 5 -9.77 7.27 16.42
C GLN A 5 -8.98 6.18 15.66
N ARG A 6 -8.00 6.56 14.84
CA ARG A 6 -7.26 5.61 14.01
C ARG A 6 -6.30 4.79 14.85
N VAL A 7 -6.30 3.48 14.60
CA VAL A 7 -5.28 2.58 15.14
C VAL A 7 -4.09 2.62 14.18
N ARG A 8 -2.92 2.98 14.73
CA ARG A 8 -1.64 2.97 14.01
C ARG A 8 -0.88 1.69 14.31
N LEU A 9 -0.38 1.05 13.26
CA LEU A 9 0.54 -0.07 13.33
C LEU A 9 1.87 0.36 12.71
N ASP A 10 2.89 0.44 13.55
CA ASP A 10 4.27 0.69 13.11
C ASP A 10 4.97 -0.66 12.88
N SER A 11 5.30 -0.97 11.63
CA SER A 11 6.06 -2.17 11.30
C SER A 11 7.55 -1.87 11.36
N LYS A 12 8.22 -2.34 12.42
CA LYS A 12 9.66 -2.10 12.64
C LYS A 12 10.58 -2.61 11.52
N TRP A 13 10.14 -3.60 10.74
CA TRP A 13 10.94 -4.20 9.67
C TRP A 13 10.77 -3.52 8.32
N SER A 14 9.57 -3.04 8.01
CA SER A 14 9.28 -2.41 6.72
C SER A 14 9.48 -0.89 6.76
N ARG A 15 9.55 -0.29 7.96
CA ARG A 15 9.52 1.16 8.21
C ARG A 15 8.28 1.86 7.64
N ALA A 16 7.28 1.09 7.22
CA ALA A 16 5.97 1.63 6.86
C ALA A 16 5.13 1.86 8.12
N GLN A 17 4.41 2.97 8.13
CA GLN A 17 3.37 3.27 9.10
C GLN A 17 2.02 2.99 8.45
N ILE A 18 1.23 2.12 9.05
CA ILE A 18 -0.08 1.75 8.53
C ILE A 18 -1.15 2.20 9.53
N GLU A 19 -2.10 3.01 9.08
CA GLU A 19 -3.26 3.41 9.87
C GLU A 19 -4.52 2.81 9.24
N ALA A 20 -5.31 2.09 10.03
CA ALA A 20 -6.65 1.72 9.59
C ALA A 20 -7.46 3.02 9.39
N LEU A 21 -8.31 3.06 8.36
CA LEU A 21 -9.27 4.15 8.11
C LEU A 21 -10.74 3.71 8.32
N SER A 22 -10.95 2.44 8.65
CA SER A 22 -12.22 1.85 9.03
C SER A 22 -12.16 1.23 10.43
N ASP A 23 -13.30 1.26 11.13
CA ASP A 23 -13.54 0.61 12.42
C ASP A 23 -14.44 -0.63 12.28
N ARG A 24 -14.69 -1.08 11.04
CA ARG A 24 -15.59 -2.20 10.73
C ARG A 24 -14.81 -3.41 10.21
N PRO A 25 -14.49 -4.39 11.08
CA PRO A 25 -13.90 -5.65 10.65
C PRO A 25 -14.79 -6.34 9.61
N GLY A 26 -14.17 -6.88 8.55
CA GLY A 26 -14.89 -7.63 7.51
C GLY A 26 -15.73 -6.78 6.55
N ALA A 27 -15.62 -5.45 6.59
CA ALA A 27 -16.23 -4.60 5.58
C ALA A 27 -15.76 -4.98 4.17
N ARG A 28 -16.60 -4.71 3.15
CA ARG A 28 -16.24 -4.93 1.74
C ARG A 28 -15.06 -4.05 1.32
N LEU A 29 -15.03 -2.81 1.81
CA LEU A 29 -13.94 -1.87 1.64
C LEU A 29 -13.21 -1.72 2.98
N ASP A 30 -11.91 -1.98 2.98
CA ASP A 30 -11.06 -1.84 4.15
C ASP A 30 -9.92 -0.84 3.85
N PRO A 31 -10.21 0.47 3.96
CA PRO A 31 -9.25 1.51 3.63
C PRO A 31 -8.18 1.60 4.71
N ILE A 32 -6.93 1.71 4.28
CA ILE A 32 -5.77 1.99 5.11
C ILE A 32 -5.02 3.20 4.57
N LEU A 33 -4.32 3.91 5.45
CA LEU A 33 -3.32 4.90 5.08
C LEU A 33 -1.95 4.29 5.31
N VAL A 34 -1.13 4.23 4.27
CA VAL A 34 0.25 3.77 4.34
C VAL A 34 1.16 4.97 4.16
N THR A 35 2.06 5.19 5.11
CA THR A 35 3.15 6.17 4.98
C THR A 35 4.45 5.40 4.84
N LEU A 36 5.17 5.68 3.76
CA LEU A 36 6.46 5.10 3.45
C LEU A 36 7.54 6.14 3.73
N GLU A 37 8.45 5.87 4.68
CA GLU A 37 9.68 6.66 4.83
C GLU A 37 10.66 6.33 3.69
N PRO A 38 11.66 7.20 3.42
CA PRO A 38 12.68 6.88 2.43
C PRO A 38 13.38 5.54 2.69
N GLY A 39 13.47 4.71 1.65
CA GLY A 39 13.99 3.34 1.74
C GLY A 39 13.09 2.34 2.49
N SER A 40 11.84 2.70 2.80
CA SER A 40 10.82 1.78 3.33
C SER A 40 10.10 1.04 2.22
N THR A 41 9.45 -0.07 2.58
CA THR A 41 8.60 -0.85 1.67
C THR A 41 7.24 -1.08 2.32
N SER A 42 6.18 -1.28 1.54
CA SER A 42 4.84 -1.61 2.07
C SER A 42 4.75 -3.02 2.66
N GLY A 43 5.81 -3.85 2.53
CA GLY A 43 5.89 -5.21 3.05
C GLY A 43 7.18 -5.93 2.66
N THR A 44 7.43 -7.09 3.30
CA THR A 44 8.64 -7.90 3.07
C THR A 44 8.59 -8.69 1.76
N ARG A 45 7.39 -8.98 1.26
CA ARG A 45 7.14 -9.69 0.01
C ARG A 45 5.81 -9.22 -0.53
N ALA A 46 5.71 -9.19 -1.85
CA ALA A 46 4.48 -8.91 -2.53
C ALA A 46 3.46 -10.02 -2.23
N PHE A 47 2.21 -9.63 -1.92
CA PHE A 47 1.16 -10.57 -1.51
C PHE A 47 -0.04 -10.45 -2.44
N THR A 48 -0.69 -11.59 -2.75
CA THR A 48 -1.93 -11.59 -3.52
C THR A 48 -3.05 -11.23 -2.59
N SER A 49 -3.71 -10.14 -2.92
CA SER A 49 -5.00 -9.88 -2.34
C SER A 49 -6.05 -10.76 -3.02
N ALA A 50 -6.84 -11.45 -2.20
CA ALA A 50 -8.10 -12.06 -2.65
C ALA A 50 -9.17 -11.00 -2.97
N ARG A 51 -8.85 -9.72 -2.73
CA ARG A 51 -9.72 -8.57 -2.95
C ARG A 51 -9.10 -7.64 -3.98
N GLU A 52 -9.93 -6.84 -4.62
CA GLU A 52 -9.45 -5.74 -5.44
C GLU A 52 -8.92 -4.64 -4.52
N GLU A 53 -7.78 -4.06 -4.91
CA GLU A 53 -7.14 -2.98 -4.17
C GLU A 53 -7.11 -1.72 -5.02
N PHE A 54 -7.18 -0.58 -4.35
CA PHE A 54 -7.09 0.73 -4.95
C PHE A 54 -6.13 1.58 -4.13
N ALA A 55 -5.12 2.14 -4.79
CA ALA A 55 -4.17 3.04 -4.16
C ALA A 55 -4.23 4.42 -4.84
N PHE A 56 -4.08 5.45 -4.02
CA PHE A 56 -4.05 6.85 -4.42
C PHE A 56 -2.89 7.53 -3.70
N ILE A 57 -1.99 8.18 -4.44
CA ILE A 57 -0.83 8.84 -3.85
C ILE A 57 -1.25 10.22 -3.35
N LEU A 58 -1.26 10.37 -2.03
CA LEU A 58 -1.67 11.61 -1.36
C LEU A 58 -0.55 12.66 -1.33
N ASP A 59 0.71 12.22 -1.27
CA ASP A 59 1.90 13.05 -1.23
C ASP A 59 3.14 12.23 -1.61
N GLY A 60 4.19 12.89 -2.10
CA GLY A 60 5.43 12.26 -2.55
C GLY A 60 5.27 11.38 -3.78
N SER A 61 6.11 10.35 -3.87
CA SER A 61 6.11 9.37 -4.96
C SER A 61 6.41 7.97 -4.44
N ALA A 62 5.79 6.97 -5.06
CA ALA A 62 5.99 5.56 -4.73
C ALA A 62 6.24 4.76 -6.01
N VAL A 63 7.17 3.83 -5.95
CA VAL A 63 7.36 2.83 -7.00
C VAL A 63 6.44 1.67 -6.69
N LEU A 64 5.46 1.43 -7.56
CA LEU A 64 4.69 0.22 -7.55
C LEU A 64 5.35 -0.80 -8.47
N THR A 65 5.73 -1.94 -7.89
CA THR A 65 6.10 -3.14 -8.64
C THR A 65 4.85 -4.00 -8.79
N LEU A 66 4.47 -4.35 -10.03
CA LEU A 66 3.45 -5.34 -10.36
C LEU A 66 4.02 -6.31 -11.39
N GLU A 67 4.04 -7.60 -11.06
CA GLU A 67 4.64 -8.64 -11.91
C GLU A 67 6.10 -8.28 -12.24
N THR A 68 6.44 -8.02 -13.51
CA THR A 68 7.78 -7.59 -13.93
C THR A 68 7.90 -6.09 -14.23
N THR A 69 6.86 -5.31 -13.94
CA THR A 69 6.80 -3.89 -14.28
C THR A 69 6.92 -3.05 -13.03
N GLU A 70 7.88 -2.13 -13.05
CA GLU A 70 7.95 -1.04 -12.08
C GLU A 70 7.35 0.21 -12.70
N GLN A 71 6.49 0.87 -11.93
CA GLN A 71 5.87 2.12 -12.31
C GLN A 71 6.00 3.12 -11.15
N VAL A 72 6.57 4.28 -11.44
CA VAL A 72 6.59 5.41 -10.51
C VAL A 72 5.20 6.04 -10.53
N LEU A 73 4.62 6.18 -9.34
CA LEU A 73 3.37 6.89 -9.10
C LEU A 73 3.70 8.17 -8.32
N GLU A 74 3.25 9.31 -8.83
CA GLU A 74 3.45 10.62 -8.21
C GLU A 74 2.18 11.09 -7.50
N CYS A 75 2.29 12.19 -6.74
CA CYS A 75 1.16 12.81 -6.06
C CYS A 75 -0.01 13.07 -7.03
N GLY A 76 -1.19 12.54 -6.67
CA GLY A 76 -2.40 12.61 -7.48
C GLY A 76 -2.63 11.39 -8.38
N ASP A 77 -1.64 10.52 -8.59
CA ASP A 77 -1.82 9.28 -9.33
C ASP A 77 -2.63 8.26 -8.54
N SER A 78 -3.24 7.34 -9.29
CA SER A 78 -4.01 6.23 -8.73
C SER A 78 -3.88 4.97 -9.56
N VAL A 79 -4.05 3.83 -8.90
CA VAL A 79 -3.97 2.51 -9.52
C VAL A 79 -5.00 1.56 -8.91
N VAL A 80 -5.55 0.68 -9.76
CA VAL A 80 -6.38 -0.46 -9.34
C VAL A 80 -5.56 -1.74 -9.54
N ILE A 81 -5.44 -2.53 -8.49
CA ILE A 81 -4.79 -3.85 -8.51
C ILE A 81 -5.89 -4.90 -8.43
N ARG A 82 -6.00 -5.75 -9.44
CA ARG A 82 -7.11 -6.70 -9.53
C ARG A 82 -6.94 -7.85 -8.55
N ALA A 83 -8.07 -8.31 -8.01
CA ALA A 83 -8.10 -9.51 -7.17
C ALA A 83 -7.47 -10.71 -7.91
N GLY A 84 -6.62 -11.45 -7.23
CA GLY A 84 -6.00 -12.65 -7.79
C GLY A 84 -4.99 -12.41 -8.91
N GLN A 85 -4.52 -11.17 -9.14
CA GLN A 85 -3.24 -10.99 -9.83
C GLN A 85 -2.14 -11.57 -8.94
N ASP A 86 -1.74 -12.80 -9.30
CA ASP A 86 -0.85 -13.73 -8.59
C ASP A 86 0.49 -13.07 -8.22
N PRO A 87 0.96 -13.17 -6.96
CA PRO A 87 2.16 -12.50 -6.52
C PRO A 87 3.36 -13.45 -6.55
N ASP A 88 3.17 -14.68 -7.04
CA ASP A 88 4.19 -15.72 -7.11
C ASP A 88 5.02 -15.58 -8.41
N ARG A 89 4.82 -14.43 -9.09
CA ARG A 89 5.84 -13.71 -9.86
C ARG A 89 6.01 -12.24 -9.42
N ASP A 90 5.88 -11.98 -8.11
CA ASP A 90 6.31 -10.77 -7.37
C ASP A 90 5.29 -9.65 -7.04
N GLY A 91 3.98 -9.92 -7.06
CA GLY A 91 2.86 -9.17 -6.42
C GLY A 91 2.89 -7.63 -6.48
N ALA A 92 2.13 -6.97 -5.59
CA ALA A 92 2.17 -5.52 -5.45
C ALA A 92 3.07 -5.09 -4.29
N LEU A 93 4.18 -4.42 -4.58
CA LEU A 93 5.02 -3.77 -3.57
C LEU A 93 5.09 -2.28 -3.89
N MET A 94 4.87 -1.46 -2.87
CA MET A 94 5.14 -0.03 -2.95
C MET A 94 6.36 0.26 -2.11
N HIS A 95 7.35 0.92 -2.69
CA HIS A 95 8.46 1.50 -1.94
C HIS A 95 8.57 2.97 -2.28
N GLU A 96 9.21 3.74 -1.41
CA GLU A 96 9.48 5.14 -1.72
C GLU A 96 10.41 5.24 -2.93
N ALA A 97 10.10 6.15 -3.85
CA ALA A 97 10.98 6.40 -4.99
C ALA A 97 12.23 7.15 -4.51
N ALA A 98 13.42 6.60 -4.78
CA ALA A 98 14.68 7.25 -4.44
C ALA A 98 14.78 8.63 -5.12
N PRO A 99 15.42 9.62 -4.48
CA PRO A 99 15.58 10.99 -5.01
C PRO A 99 16.42 11.06 -6.30
#